data_AF-A0A7S2VE48-F1
#
_entry.id   AF-A0A7S2VE48-F1
#
_cell.length_a   1.000
_cell.length_b   1.000
_cell.length_c   1.000
_cell.angle_alpha   90.00
_cell.angle_beta   90.00
_cell.angle_gamma   90.00
#
_symmetry.space_group_name_H-M   'P 1'
#
loop_
_entity.id
_entity.type
_entity.pdbx_description
1 polymer ?
#
loop_
_entity_poly.entity_id
_entity_poly.type
_entity_poly.pdbx_seq_one_letter_code
_entity_poly.pdbx_strand_id
1 'polypeptide(L)'
;FPVNLLLALQCGGQLYTGNTANMMAAVCEGRATPTDMARSLGLSWMGNLLGCVGFAVACKYAGVLEGGAGHLAAMTLATKTSYELGPLMVKAMFCNWLVCLAVFLSMQAKDMTGKYLSVWLPVSTFVSIGFEHS
;
A
#
# COMPACT_ATOMS: atom_id res chain seq x y z
N PHE A 1 4.76 -6.27 1.69
CA PHE A 1 5.52 -7.25 0.89
C PHE A 1 5.05 -7.21 -0.56
N PRO A 2 5.92 -7.42 -1.57
CA PRO A 2 5.59 -7.18 -2.99
C PRO A 2 4.37 -7.91 -3.53
N VAL A 3 4.13 -9.14 -3.06
CA VAL A 3 3.02 -9.99 -3.50
C VAL A 3 1.66 -9.32 -3.32
N ASN A 4 1.46 -8.57 -2.22
CA ASN A 4 0.15 -7.98 -1.93
C ASN A 4 -0.24 -6.90 -2.93
N LEU A 5 0.70 -6.03 -3.30
CA LEU A 5 0.45 -4.96 -4.28
C LEU A 5 0.16 -5.56 -5.67
N LEU A 6 0.90 -6.60 -6.05
CA LEU A 6 0.67 -7.29 -7.30
C LEU A 6 -0.72 -7.94 -7.36
N LEU A 7 -1.11 -8.67 -6.30
CA LEU A 7 -2.43 -9.31 -6.24
C LEU A 7 -3.54 -8.27 -6.32
N ALA A 8 -3.41 -7.15 -5.61
CA ALA A 8 -4.37 -6.06 -5.68
C ALA A 8 -4.51 -5.51 -7.11
N LEU A 9 -3.39 -5.23 -7.79
CA LEU A 9 -3.41 -4.73 -9.17
C LEU A 9 -3.99 -5.74 -10.16
N GLN A 10 -3.64 -7.02 -10.05
CA GLN A 10 -4.08 -8.05 -10.98
C GLN A 10 -5.55 -8.44 -10.79
N CYS A 11 -6.06 -8.39 -9.55
CA CYS A 11 -7.47 -8.62 -9.25
C CYS A 11 -8.35 -7.39 -9.53
N GLY A 12 -7.78 -6.27 -9.98
CA GLY A 12 -8.51 -5.02 -10.20
C GLY A 12 -8.91 -4.30 -8.90
N GLY A 13 -8.30 -4.67 -7.77
CA GLY A 13 -8.51 -4.04 -6.48
C GLY A 13 -8.02 -2.59 -6.48
N GLN A 14 -8.71 -1.74 -5.72
CA GLN A 14 -8.37 -0.34 -5.55
C GLN A 14 -7.57 -0.15 -4.26
N LEU A 15 -6.33 0.34 -4.40
CA LEU A 15 -5.45 0.61 -3.27
C LEU A 15 -5.28 2.13 -3.11
N TYR A 16 -5.56 2.64 -1.92
CA TYR A 16 -5.48 4.07 -1.60
C TYR A 16 -4.17 4.69 -2.05
N THR A 17 -3.03 4.10 -1.65
CA THR A 17 -1.69 4.63 -1.95
C THR A 17 -1.43 4.72 -3.44
N GLY A 18 -1.82 3.71 -4.23
CA GLY A 18 -1.70 3.77 -5.70
C GLY A 18 -2.63 4.81 -6.34
N ASN A 19 -3.81 5.02 -5.76
CA ASN A 19 -4.79 5.99 -6.27
C ASN A 19 -4.37 7.44 -6.02
N THR A 20 -3.52 7.72 -5.02
CA THR A 20 -3.08 9.10 -4.71
C THR A 20 -2.44 9.80 -5.92
N ALA A 21 -1.44 9.17 -6.56
CA ALA A 21 -0.80 9.75 -7.75
C ALA A 21 -1.71 9.71 -8.99
N ASN A 22 -2.43 8.61 -9.21
CA ASN A 22 -3.27 8.45 -10.40
C ASN A 22 -4.43 9.45 -10.45
N MET A 23 -5.13 9.64 -9.32
CA MET A 23 -6.23 10.61 -9.25
C MET A 23 -5.73 12.05 -9.31
N MET A 24 -4.58 12.35 -8.68
CA MET A 24 -3.97 13.68 -8.80
C MET A 24 -3.61 13.99 -10.26
N ALA A 25 -2.97 13.06 -10.96
CA ALA A 25 -2.66 13.22 -12.38
C ALA A 25 -3.93 13.42 -13.22
N ALA A 26 -4.99 12.63 -12.98
CA ALA A 26 -6.25 12.77 -13.68
C ALA A 26 -6.92 14.14 -13.44
N VAL A 27 -6.83 14.70 -12.24
CA VAL A 27 -7.33 16.05 -11.93
C VAL A 27 -6.50 17.11 -12.65
N CYS A 28 -5.16 17.00 -12.61
CA CYS A 28 -4.27 17.94 -13.32
C CYS A 28 -4.47 17.93 -14.84
N GLU A 29 -4.81 16.77 -15.42
CA GLU A 29 -5.12 16.62 -16.84
C GLU A 29 -6.57 17.00 -17.21
N GLY A 30 -7.40 17.40 -16.24
CA GLY A 30 -8.81 17.74 -16.46
C GLY A 30 -9.69 16.54 -16.79
N ARG A 31 -9.25 15.31 -16.48
CA ARG A 31 -9.99 14.05 -16.70
C ARG A 31 -10.85 13.65 -15.51
N ALA A 32 -10.63 14.25 -14.35
CA ALA A 32 -11.39 14.03 -13.12
C ALA A 32 -11.55 15.35 -12.37
N THR A 33 -12.60 15.46 -11.55
CA THR A 33 -12.77 16.59 -10.64
C THR A 33 -12.09 16.34 -9.29
N PRO A 34 -11.74 17.39 -8.51
CA PRO A 34 -11.29 17.22 -7.13
C PRO A 34 -12.28 16.42 -6.26
N THR A 35 -13.58 16.51 -6.56
CA THR A 35 -14.63 15.72 -5.90
C THR A 35 -14.50 14.24 -6.22
N ASP A 36 -14.23 13.87 -7.48
CA ASP A 36 -14.00 12.48 -7.88
C ASP A 36 -12.76 11.90 -7.20
N MET A 37 -11.69 12.70 -7.11
CA MET A 37 -10.50 12.35 -6.35
C MET A 37 -10.82 12.10 -4.88
N ALA A 38 -11.49 13.04 -4.21
CA ALA A 38 -11.87 12.87 -2.79
C ALA A 38 -12.73 11.61 -2.56
N ARG A 39 -13.68 11.33 -3.47
CA ARG A 39 -14.50 10.12 -3.41
C ARG A 39 -13.68 8.85 -3.60
N SER A 40 -12.81 8.80 -4.61
CA SER A 40 -11.94 7.64 -4.89
C SER A 40 -10.99 7.37 -3.71
N LEU A 41 -10.35 8.41 -3.19
CA LEU A 41 -9.45 8.30 -2.05
C LEU A 41 -10.19 7.90 -0.77
N GLY A 42 -11.34 8.50 -0.47
CA GLY A 42 -12.13 8.15 0.70
C GLY A 42 -12.64 6.71 0.66
N LEU A 43 -13.19 6.26 -0.47
CA LEU A 43 -13.71 4.90 -0.61
C LEU A 43 -12.60 3.84 -0.59
N SER A 44 -11.48 4.08 -1.28
CA SER A 44 -10.35 3.15 -1.28
C SER A 44 -9.71 3.05 0.11
N TRP A 45 -9.52 4.17 0.81
CA TRP A 45 -8.99 4.16 2.18
C TRP A 45 -9.88 3.38 3.14
N MET A 46 -11.19 3.66 3.13
CA MET A 46 -12.16 2.94 3.96
C MET A 46 -12.22 1.45 3.61
N GLY A 47 -12.25 1.10 2.33
CA GLY A 47 -12.25 -0.28 1.88
C GLY A 47 -10.98 -1.03 2.29
N ASN A 48 -9.82 -0.39 2.18
CA ASN A 48 -8.55 -0.96 2.63
C ASN A 48 -8.53 -1.17 4.15
N LEU A 49 -8.99 -0.19 4.93
CA LEU A 49 -9.09 -0.31 6.40
C LEU A 49 -10.01 -1.48 6.80
N LEU A 50 -11.21 -1.56 6.22
CA LEU A 50 -12.17 -2.64 6.49
C LEU A 50 -11.60 -4.00 6.10
N GLY A 51 -10.92 -4.10 4.96
CA GLY A 51 -10.24 -5.33 4.52
C GLY A 51 -9.14 -5.77 5.48
N CYS A 52 -8.29 -4.84 5.93
CA CYS A 52 -7.22 -5.10 6.89
C CYS A 52 -7.78 -5.57 8.25
N VAL A 53 -8.80 -4.88 8.78
CA VAL A 53 -9.45 -5.27 10.04
C VAL A 53 -10.12 -6.63 9.92
N GLY A 54 -10.86 -6.88 8.84
CA GLY A 54 -11.49 -8.17 8.58
C GLY A 54 -10.48 -9.32 8.51
N PHE A 55 -9.37 -9.11 7.79
CA PHE A 55 -8.29 -10.08 7.71
C PHE A 55 -7.63 -10.34 9.08
N ALA A 56 -7.36 -9.28 9.86
CA ALA A 56 -6.79 -9.43 11.19
C ALA A 56 -7.70 -10.21 12.15
N VAL A 57 -9.01 -9.97 12.12
CA VAL A 57 -10.01 -10.72 12.90
C VAL A 57 -10.05 -12.18 12.47
N ALA A 58 -10.02 -12.46 11.15
CA ALA A 58 -9.97 -13.83 10.65
C ALA A 58 -8.70 -14.57 11.10
N CYS A 59 -7.53 -13.92 11.03
CA CYS A 59 -6.27 -14.48 11.53
C CYS A 59 -6.31 -14.76 13.04
N LYS A 60 -6.92 -13.88 13.83
CA LYS A 60 -7.12 -14.09 15.27
C LYS A 60 -8.03 -15.30 15.53
N TYR A 61 -9.16 -15.38 14.84
CA TYR A 61 -10.10 -16.48 14.98
C TYR A 61 -9.47 -17.84 14.58
N ALA A 62 -8.62 -17.83 13.56
CA ALA A 62 -7.91 -19.02 13.10
C ALA A 62 -6.67 -19.40 13.95
N GLY A 63 -6.34 -18.64 15.02
CA GLY A 63 -5.18 -18.92 15.87
C GLY A 63 -3.82 -18.60 15.24
N VAL A 64 -3.78 -17.91 14.09
CA VAL A 64 -2.54 -17.62 13.35
C VAL A 64 -1.69 -16.55 14.05
N LEU A 65 -2.30 -15.74 14.91
CA LEU A 65 -1.63 -14.68 15.68
C LEU A 65 -1.03 -15.18 17.00
N GLU A 66 -0.87 -16.49 17.17
CA GLU A 66 -0.25 -17.09 18.34
C GLU A 66 1.25 -17.37 18.12
N GLY A 67 1.99 -17.64 19.19
CA GLY A 67 3.41 -17.99 19.14
C GLY A 67 4.30 -16.92 18.49
N GLY A 68 5.21 -17.34 17.62
CA GLY A 68 6.20 -16.45 16.99
C GLY A 68 5.60 -15.36 16.11
N ALA A 69 4.49 -15.64 15.44
CA ALA A 69 3.79 -14.66 14.60
C ALA A 69 3.15 -13.55 15.44
N GLY A 70 2.51 -13.90 16.56
CA GLY A 70 1.97 -12.94 17.52
C GLY A 70 3.04 -12.07 18.16
N HIS A 71 4.17 -12.67 18.55
CA HIS A 71 5.30 -11.94 19.12
C HIS A 71 5.89 -10.93 18.12
N LEU A 72 6.10 -11.36 16.87
CA LEU A 72 6.60 -10.48 15.81
C LEU A 72 5.63 -9.31 15.55
N ALA A 73 4.33 -9.57 15.53
CA ALA A 73 3.31 -8.54 15.36
C ALA A 73 3.35 -7.51 16.50
N ALA A 74 3.45 -7.96 17.75
CA ALA A 74 3.53 -7.08 18.92
C ALA A 74 4.81 -6.21 18.91
N MET A 75 5.97 -6.79 18.59
CA MET A 75 7.23 -6.05 18.46
C MET A 75 7.20 -5.03 17.33
N THR A 76 6.59 -5.39 16.20
CA THR A 76 6.42 -4.48 15.06
C THR A 76 5.50 -3.33 15.42
N LEU A 77 4.39 -3.59 16.12
CA LEU A 77 3.46 -2.56 16.59
C LEU A 77 4.18 -1.56 17.50
N ALA A 78 4.88 -2.04 18.52
CA ALA A 78 5.60 -1.19 19.48
C ALA A 78 6.56 -0.22 18.77
N THR A 79 7.36 -0.75 17.84
CA THR A 79 8.30 0.04 17.02
C THR A 79 7.58 1.07 16.14
N LYS A 80 6.48 0.69 15.48
CA LYS A 80 5.76 1.59 14.58
C LYS A 80 5.04 2.72 15.33
N THR A 81 4.55 2.44 16.54
CA THR A 81 3.89 3.45 17.38
C THR A 81 4.86 4.37 18.12
N SER A 82 6.15 4.06 18.16
CA SER A 82 7.17 4.87 18.86
C SER A 82 7.83 5.93 17.98
N TYR A 83 7.52 6.00 16.68
CA TYR A 83 8.15 6.98 15.80
C TYR A 83 7.68 8.41 16.08
N GLU A 84 8.62 9.35 16.06
CA GLU A 84 8.31 10.77 16.00
C GLU A 84 7.68 11.14 14.64
N LEU A 85 6.79 12.13 14.65
CA LEU A 85 6.01 12.52 13.48
C LEU A 85 6.90 12.96 12.30
N GLY A 86 7.95 13.75 12.54
CA GLY A 86 8.83 14.24 11.47
C GLY A 86 9.49 13.12 10.65
N PRO A 87 10.27 12.22 11.28
CA PRO A 87 10.84 11.05 10.62
C PRO A 87 9.78 10.14 9.98
N LEU A 88 8.64 9.92 10.65
CA LEU A 88 7.54 9.11 10.12
C LEU A 88 6.99 9.66 8.80
N MET A 89 6.78 10.98 8.73
CA MET A 89 6.27 11.65 7.51
C MET A 89 7.23 11.48 6.34
N VAL A 90 8.55 11.62 6.56
CA VAL A 90 9.55 11.43 5.51
C VAL A 90 9.57 9.98 5.03
N LYS A 91 9.54 9.01 5.96
CA LYS A 91 9.44 7.58 5.62
C LYS A 91 8.18 7.27 4.80
N ALA A 92 7.03 7.84 5.19
CA ALA A 92 5.77 7.64 4.51
C ALA A 92 5.77 8.23 3.09
N MET A 93 6.34 9.43 2.94
CA MET A 93 6.48 10.08 1.63
C MET A 93 7.29 9.25 0.65
N PHE A 94 8.47 8.77 1.05
CA PHE A 94 9.31 7.94 0.17
C PHE A 94 8.74 6.54 -0.07
N CYS A 95 8.04 5.96 0.90
CA CYS A 95 7.28 4.74 0.67
C CYS A 95 6.27 4.93 -0.45
N ASN A 96 5.42 5.96 -0.35
CA ASN A 96 4.34 6.14 -1.31
C ASN A 96 4.88 6.54 -2.70
N TRP A 97 6.01 7.24 -2.77
CA TRP A 97 6.69 7.50 -4.03
C TRP A 97 7.08 6.20 -4.76
N LEU A 98 7.68 5.24 -4.05
CA LEU A 98 8.03 3.93 -4.61
C LEU A 98 6.81 3.08 -4.97
N VAL A 99 5.72 3.16 -4.18
CA VAL A 99 4.45 2.49 -4.50
C VAL A 99 3.83 3.05 -5.77
N CYS A 100 3.75 4.38 -5.90
CA CYS A 100 3.21 5.01 -7.09
C CYS A 100 4.06 4.70 -8.34
N LEU A 101 5.39 4.68 -8.18
CA LEU A 101 6.31 4.27 -9.25
C LEU A 101 6.07 2.81 -9.68
N ALA A 102 5.88 1.89 -8.73
CA ALA A 102 5.56 0.50 -9.02
C ALA A 102 4.24 0.35 -9.82
N VAL A 103 3.20 1.08 -9.41
CA VAL A 103 1.91 1.09 -10.11
C VAL A 103 2.08 1.64 -11.53
N PHE A 104 2.75 2.77 -11.68
CA PHE A 104 2.99 3.40 -12.97
C PHE A 104 3.77 2.49 -13.94
N LEU A 105 4.87 1.89 -13.48
CA LEU A 105 5.66 0.95 -14.27
C LEU A 105 4.85 -0.30 -14.64
N SER A 106 4.06 -0.84 -13.69
CA SER A 106 3.19 -1.98 -13.95
C SER A 106 2.09 -1.68 -14.96
N MET A 107 1.63 -0.43 -15.08
CA MET A 107 0.65 -0.03 -16.10
C MET A 107 1.27 0.04 -17.50
N GLN A 108 2.58 0.30 -17.60
CA GLN A 108 3.30 0.34 -18.89
C GLN A 108 3.74 -1.04 -19.39
N ALA A 109 3.92 -2.01 -18.48
CA ALA A 109 4.33 -3.36 -18.84
C ALA A 109 3.23 -4.10 -19.64
N LYS A 110 3.65 -4.74 -20.74
CA LYS A 110 2.75 -5.45 -21.68
C LYS A 110 2.60 -6.94 -21.36
N ASP A 111 3.56 -7.51 -20.65
CA ASP A 111 3.58 -8.91 -20.23
C ASP A 111 3.51 -9.04 -18.71
N MET A 112 3.16 -10.23 -18.24
CA MET A 112 3.03 -10.49 -16.81
C MET A 112 4.36 -10.33 -16.09
N THR A 113 5.46 -10.87 -16.64
CA THR A 113 6.79 -10.81 -16.00
C THR A 113 7.25 -9.37 -15.79
N GLY A 114 7.02 -8.49 -16.77
CA GLY A 114 7.24 -7.06 -16.63
C GLY A 114 6.46 -6.46 -15.46
N LYS A 115 5.15 -6.74 -15.35
CA LYS A 115 4.32 -6.29 -14.23
C LYS A 115 4.83 -6.79 -12.87
N TYR A 116 5.21 -8.07 -12.81
CA TYR A 116 5.83 -8.66 -11.62
C TYR A 116 7.08 -7.89 -11.19
N LEU A 117 8.03 -7.68 -12.10
CA LEU A 117 9.30 -6.99 -11.80
C LEU A 117 9.09 -5.52 -11.44
N SER A 118 8.18 -4.83 -12.14
CA SER A 118 7.81 -3.44 -11.87
C SER A 118 7.25 -3.23 -10.46
N VAL A 119 6.53 -4.21 -9.92
CA VAL A 119 6.03 -4.18 -8.53
C VAL A 119 7.08 -4.70 -7.56
N TRP A 120 7.79 -5.76 -7.92
CA TRP A 120 8.71 -6.45 -7.03
C TRP A 120 9.84 -5.56 -6.54
N LEU A 121 10.51 -4.87 -7.48
CA LEU A 121 11.72 -4.11 -7.16
C LEU A 121 11.40 -2.92 -6.22
N PRO A 122 10.47 -2.00 -6.55
CA PRO A 122 10.23 -0.84 -5.69
C PRO A 122 9.66 -1.22 -4.32
N VAL A 123 8.79 -2.25 -4.26
CA VAL A 123 8.21 -2.71 -3.00
C VAL A 123 9.26 -3.39 -2.11
N SER A 124 10.14 -4.20 -2.68
CA SER A 124 11.24 -4.82 -1.93
C SER A 124 12.19 -3.75 -1.40
N THR A 125 12.48 -2.72 -2.20
CA THR A 125 13.34 -1.60 -1.79
C THR A 125 12.78 -0.86 -0.57
N PHE A 126 11.52 -0.42 -0.59
CA PHE A 126 11.00 0.35 0.55
C PHE A 126 10.89 -0.49 1.82
N VAL A 127 10.59 -1.79 1.70
CA VAL A 127 10.54 -2.71 2.84
C VAL A 127 11.93 -2.90 3.44
N SER A 128 12.94 -3.12 2.60
CA SER A 128 14.33 -3.32 3.04
C SER A 128 14.94 -2.06 3.68
N ILE A 129 14.56 -0.87 3.20
CA ILE A 129 15.02 0.41 3.77
C ILE A 129 14.27 0.75 5.08
N GLY A 130 13.10 0.14 5.32
CA GLY A 130 12.28 0.42 6.50
C GLY A 130 11.45 1.70 6.37
N PHE A 131 10.95 1.99 5.16
CA PHE A 131 9.93 3.01 4.95
C PHE A 131 8.56 2.53 5.42
N GLU A 132 7.67 3.49 5.69
CA GLU A 132 6.39 3.25 6.36
C GLU A 132 5.23 3.36 5.38
N HIS A 133 4.36 2.35 5.37
CA HIS A 133 3.23 2.22 4.45
C HIS A 133 1.92 2.25 5.23
N SER A 134 0.96 3.06 4.77
CA SER A 134 -0.37 3.20 5.36
C SER A 134 -1.33 2.09 4.94
#